data_AF-A0A1V4CZG4-F1
#
_entry.id   AF-A0A1V4CZG4-F1
#
_cell.length_a   1.000
_cell.length_b   1.000
_cell.length_c   1.000
_cell.angle_alpha   90.00
_cell.angle_beta   90.00
_cell.angle_gamma   90.00
#
_symmetry.space_group_name_H-M   'P 1'
#
loop_
_entity.id
_entity.type
_entity.pdbx_description
1 polymer ?
#
loop_
_entity_poly.entity_id
_entity_poly.type
_entity_poly.pdbx_seq_one_letter_code
_entity_poly.pdbx_strand_id
1 'polypeptide(L)'
;MTAQTRSRRRALTAALALALAAGATACGADGPSRYSQSCGVVVDGSGSADASRTGFDAEAKLKATLQTFLADRKCRKTSFAPITKVSEASKCQVSPLDLDPDTSKTADRERTRTTLRAVALSNALKLLRCAQKEEPGSDVLGGLSRIGLSKPSGADASFDVLVVSDFDQSDTDFRLGRQDLSTAASRRTVIDDFLRSHGSPELSGADVYPVGYGMKYGTDTSRYEQFNSFWTELLEGRVKAHVHTTYRR
;
A
#
# COMPACT_ATOMS: atom_id res chain seq x y z
N MET A 1 -66.95 31.35 -68.61
CA MET A 1 -67.55 30.04 -68.88
C MET A 1 -66.73 28.98 -68.15
N THR A 2 -67.43 28.18 -67.35
CA THR A 2 -67.08 26.92 -66.68
C THR A 2 -66.34 25.93 -67.61
N ALA A 3 -65.53 24.96 -67.19
CA ALA A 3 -65.71 24.02 -66.09
C ALA A 3 -64.43 23.19 -65.78
N GLN A 4 -64.37 22.65 -64.54
CA GLN A 4 -64.03 21.27 -64.16
C GLN A 4 -62.62 20.70 -64.49
N THR A 5 -61.92 19.92 -63.63
CA THR A 5 -62.40 18.79 -62.81
C THR A 5 -61.29 18.30 -61.85
N ARG A 6 -61.69 17.80 -60.65
CA ARG A 6 -61.29 16.57 -59.91
C ARG A 6 -59.84 16.06 -59.96
N SER A 7 -59.27 15.34 -59.00
CA SER A 7 -59.52 14.99 -57.59
C SER A 7 -58.36 14.06 -57.17
N ARG A 8 -57.91 14.14 -55.91
CA ARG A 8 -57.51 12.99 -55.04
C ARG A 8 -56.50 11.95 -55.57
N ARG A 9 -55.32 11.86 -54.92
CA ARG A 9 -54.88 10.80 -53.95
C ARG A 9 -53.37 10.49 -53.99
N ARG A 10 -52.86 10.11 -52.81
CA ARG A 10 -51.59 9.41 -52.43
C ARG A 10 -50.37 10.32 -52.30
N ALA A 11 -49.99 10.71 -51.07
CA ALA A 11 -49.28 9.94 -50.04
C ALA A 11 -47.84 9.59 -50.47
N LEU A 12 -46.85 10.19 -49.80
CA LEU A 12 -45.76 9.49 -49.11
C LEU A 12 -44.79 10.50 -48.46
N THR A 13 -44.51 10.20 -47.20
CA THR A 13 -43.53 10.75 -46.27
C THR A 13 -42.11 10.85 -46.85
N ALA A 14 -41.43 11.97 -46.63
CA ALA A 14 -39.97 12.03 -46.58
C ALA A 14 -39.54 13.11 -45.59
N ALA A 15 -39.25 12.69 -44.37
CA ALA A 15 -38.53 13.48 -43.37
C ALA A 15 -37.07 13.60 -43.83
N LEU A 16 -36.61 14.83 -44.09
CA LEU A 16 -35.17 15.11 -44.15
C LEU A 16 -34.78 15.79 -42.83
N ALA A 17 -34.36 14.97 -41.88
CA ALA A 17 -33.68 15.45 -40.69
C ALA A 17 -32.29 15.96 -41.10
N LEU A 18 -31.98 17.20 -40.71
CA LEU A 18 -30.64 17.77 -40.76
C LEU A 18 -29.71 16.91 -39.88
N ALA A 19 -28.88 16.06 -40.49
CA ALA A 19 -27.70 15.53 -39.85
C ALA A 19 -26.53 16.49 -40.14
N LEU A 20 -26.40 17.51 -39.30
CA LEU A 20 -25.16 18.28 -39.17
C LEU A 20 -24.07 17.30 -38.70
N ALA A 21 -23.26 16.83 -39.64
CA ALA A 21 -22.02 16.14 -39.37
C ALA A 21 -21.02 17.17 -38.80
N ALA A 22 -21.19 17.50 -37.52
CA ALA A 22 -20.13 18.04 -36.70
C ALA A 22 -19.17 16.87 -36.42
N GLY A 23 -18.22 16.67 -37.34
CA GLY A 23 -17.02 15.91 -37.06
C GLY A 23 -16.23 16.64 -35.97
N ALA A 24 -16.62 16.40 -34.71
CA ALA A 24 -15.78 16.71 -33.57
C ALA A 24 -14.56 15.78 -33.67
N THR A 25 -13.50 16.27 -34.30
CA THR A 25 -12.16 15.77 -34.05
C THR A 25 -11.87 16.03 -32.57
N ALA A 26 -12.24 15.07 -31.73
CA ALA A 26 -11.77 14.99 -30.36
C ALA A 26 -10.27 14.66 -30.38
N CYS A 27 -9.45 15.61 -30.82
CA CYS A 27 -8.05 15.71 -30.47
C CYS A 27 -7.97 16.20 -29.00
N GLY A 28 -8.59 15.44 -28.10
CA GLY A 28 -8.43 15.59 -26.65
C GLY A 28 -7.20 14.79 -26.24
N ALA A 29 -6.04 15.41 -26.38
CA ALA A 29 -4.76 14.86 -25.98
C ALA A 29 -4.60 14.95 -24.46
N ASP A 30 -5.34 14.15 -23.70
CA ASP A 30 -5.05 13.96 -22.27
C ASP A 30 -5.13 12.46 -21.97
N GLY A 31 -3.98 11.77 -22.12
CA GLY A 31 -3.82 10.42 -21.58
C GLY A 31 -4.01 10.39 -20.05
N PRO A 32 -3.96 9.22 -19.42
CA PRO A 32 -4.13 9.10 -17.97
C PRO A 32 -3.21 10.07 -17.23
N SER A 33 -3.77 10.82 -16.26
CA SER A 33 -3.01 11.77 -15.46
C SER A 33 -1.83 11.09 -14.75
N ARG A 34 -0.75 11.86 -14.58
CA ARG A 34 0.46 11.40 -13.88
C ARG A 34 0.12 11.02 -12.44
N TYR A 35 0.72 9.93 -11.99
CA TYR A 35 0.77 9.60 -10.58
C TYR A 35 1.78 10.53 -9.90
N SER A 36 1.52 10.89 -8.65
CA SER A 36 2.40 11.75 -7.83
C SER A 36 2.72 11.13 -6.48
N GLN A 37 1.97 10.11 -6.06
CA GLN A 37 2.05 9.55 -4.71
C GLN A 37 3.38 8.82 -4.51
N SER A 38 4.01 9.08 -3.36
CA SER A 38 5.14 8.27 -2.89
C SER A 38 4.62 7.17 -1.99
N CYS A 39 5.09 5.95 -2.22
CA CYS A 39 4.65 4.78 -1.48
C CYS A 39 5.83 4.03 -0.88
N GLY A 40 5.58 3.29 0.19
CA GLY A 40 6.51 2.37 0.83
C GLY A 40 5.94 0.97 0.91
N VAL A 41 6.81 -0.03 0.84
CA VAL A 41 6.47 -1.44 1.05
C VAL A 41 7.40 -2.02 2.11
N VAL A 42 6.82 -2.39 3.24
CA VAL A 42 7.53 -3.05 4.33
C VAL A 42 7.18 -4.53 4.33
N VAL A 43 8.19 -5.39 4.41
CA VAL A 43 8.01 -6.84 4.23
C VAL A 43 8.65 -7.62 5.38
N ASP A 44 7.83 -8.43 6.05
CA ASP A 44 8.23 -9.28 7.17
C ASP A 44 8.94 -10.55 6.72
N GLY A 45 10.22 -10.67 7.08
CA GLY A 45 11.03 -11.87 6.87
C GLY A 45 11.19 -12.74 8.12
N SER A 46 10.41 -12.51 9.17
CA SER A 46 10.45 -13.33 10.38
C SER A 46 9.89 -14.74 10.14
N GLY A 47 10.11 -15.65 11.09
CA GLY A 47 9.59 -17.02 10.98
C GLY A 47 8.05 -17.11 10.98
N SER A 48 7.33 -16.09 11.47
CA SER A 48 5.86 -16.05 11.36
C SER A 48 5.39 -15.69 9.94
N ALA A 49 6.28 -15.18 9.09
CA ALA A 49 6.00 -14.90 7.69
C ALA A 49 5.92 -16.17 6.81
N ASP A 50 6.41 -17.30 7.30
CA ASP A 50 6.41 -18.56 6.54
C ASP A 50 5.01 -19.12 6.33
N ALA A 51 4.80 -19.85 5.22
CA ALA A 51 3.54 -20.51 4.87
C ALA A 51 3.17 -21.74 5.75
N SER A 52 3.77 -21.85 6.94
CA SER A 52 3.48 -22.91 7.89
C SER A 52 2.09 -22.74 8.51
N ARG A 53 1.56 -23.80 9.16
CA ARG A 53 0.22 -23.76 9.80
C ARG A 53 0.05 -22.66 10.86
N THR A 54 1.14 -22.09 11.35
CA THR A 54 1.16 -21.05 12.38
C THR A 54 1.63 -19.70 11.86
N GLY A 55 2.03 -19.60 10.59
CA GLY A 55 2.45 -18.36 9.96
C GLY A 55 1.35 -17.70 9.13
N PHE A 56 1.55 -16.44 8.78
CA PHE A 56 0.55 -15.64 8.05
C PHE A 56 0.74 -15.63 6.52
N ASP A 57 1.80 -16.30 6.03
CA ASP A 57 2.18 -16.43 4.62
C ASP A 57 2.40 -15.07 3.92
N ALA A 58 3.51 -14.41 4.24
CA ALA A 58 3.85 -13.10 3.68
C ALA A 58 3.98 -13.12 2.14
N GLU A 59 4.46 -14.22 1.56
CA GLU A 59 4.56 -14.36 0.11
C GLU A 59 3.17 -14.35 -0.55
N ALA A 60 2.21 -15.13 -0.02
CA ALA A 60 0.84 -15.11 -0.52
C ALA A 60 0.17 -13.73 -0.33
N LYS A 61 0.37 -13.10 0.83
CA LYS A 61 -0.16 -11.75 1.10
C LYS A 61 0.40 -10.70 0.15
N LEU A 62 1.70 -10.72 -0.13
CA LEU A 62 2.32 -9.82 -1.10
C LEU A 62 1.73 -10.00 -2.50
N LYS A 63 1.62 -11.25 -2.97
CA LYS A 63 1.06 -11.57 -4.28
C LYS A 63 -0.39 -11.11 -4.41
N ALA A 64 -1.17 -11.20 -3.34
CA ALA A 64 -2.58 -10.84 -3.33
C ALA A 64 -2.82 -9.32 -3.27
N THR A 65 -1.98 -8.56 -2.56
CA THR A 65 -2.30 -7.17 -2.18
C THR A 65 -1.45 -6.11 -2.86
N LEU A 66 -0.15 -6.36 -3.10
CA LEU A 66 0.80 -5.30 -3.43
C LEU A 66 0.45 -4.57 -4.74
N GLN A 67 0.14 -5.29 -5.81
CA GLN A 67 -0.16 -4.65 -7.09
C GLN A 67 -1.44 -3.81 -7.02
N THR A 68 -2.45 -4.30 -6.31
CA THR A 68 -3.72 -3.59 -6.07
C THR A 68 -3.47 -2.33 -5.25
N PHE A 69 -2.73 -2.42 -4.14
CA PHE A 69 -2.32 -1.27 -3.33
C PHE A 69 -1.62 -0.20 -4.18
N LEU A 70 -0.62 -0.58 -4.98
CA LEU A 70 0.12 0.38 -5.81
C LEU A 70 -0.76 1.07 -6.86
N ALA A 71 -1.79 0.38 -7.36
CA ALA A 71 -2.76 0.92 -8.30
C ALA A 71 -3.77 1.86 -7.59
N ASP A 72 -4.39 1.40 -6.51
CA ASP A 72 -5.41 2.13 -5.75
C ASP A 72 -4.86 3.45 -5.20
N ARG A 73 -3.62 3.42 -4.69
CA ARG A 73 -2.94 4.59 -4.15
C ARG A 73 -2.28 5.46 -5.21
N LYS A 74 -2.35 5.06 -6.48
CA LYS A 74 -1.76 5.80 -7.61
C LYS A 74 -0.27 6.12 -7.35
N CYS A 75 0.48 5.11 -6.91
CA CYS A 75 1.89 5.25 -6.56
C CYS A 75 2.72 5.58 -7.79
N ARG A 76 3.43 6.71 -7.77
CA ARG A 76 4.48 7.01 -8.74
C ARG A 76 5.79 6.37 -8.33
N LYS A 77 6.22 6.57 -7.09
CA LYS A 77 7.48 6.02 -6.57
C LYS A 77 7.17 5.00 -5.49
N THR A 78 7.94 3.92 -5.45
CA THR A 78 7.86 2.95 -4.36
C THR A 78 9.24 2.63 -3.80
N SER A 79 9.38 2.73 -2.48
CA SER A 79 10.55 2.30 -1.71
C SER A 79 10.25 1.01 -0.95
N PHE A 80 11.29 0.29 -0.54
CA PHE A 80 11.14 -0.99 0.13
C PHE A 80 11.98 -1.06 1.40
N ALA A 81 11.46 -1.70 2.44
CA ALA A 81 12.19 -1.98 3.67
C ALA A 81 11.86 -3.40 4.17
N PRO A 82 12.86 -4.19 4.60
CA PRO A 82 12.60 -5.46 5.24
C PRO A 82 12.34 -5.27 6.75
N ILE A 83 11.55 -6.15 7.33
CA ILE A 83 11.56 -6.45 8.77
C ILE A 83 12.44 -7.69 8.95
N THR A 84 13.50 -7.53 9.74
CA THR A 84 14.55 -8.53 9.99
C THR A 84 14.88 -8.57 11.47
N LYS A 85 15.96 -9.23 11.89
CA LYS A 85 16.46 -9.11 13.27
C LYS A 85 16.89 -7.69 13.67
N VAL A 86 17.45 -6.91 12.72
CA VAL A 86 17.94 -5.54 12.92
C VAL A 86 17.65 -4.74 11.64
N SER A 87 16.42 -4.27 11.49
CA SER A 87 15.89 -3.81 10.20
C SER A 87 16.58 -2.56 9.67
N GLU A 88 16.91 -1.62 10.55
CA GLU A 88 17.61 -0.39 10.16
C GLU A 88 18.98 -0.67 9.53
N ALA A 89 19.70 -1.66 10.04
CA ALA A 89 21.04 -2.04 9.56
C ALA A 89 21.02 -3.15 8.49
N SER A 90 19.84 -3.63 8.09
CA SER A 90 19.71 -4.78 7.18
C SER A 90 20.50 -4.61 5.88
N LYS A 91 21.23 -5.66 5.52
CA LYS A 91 21.93 -5.78 4.22
C LYS A 91 20.98 -6.14 3.07
N CYS A 92 19.79 -6.65 3.39
CA CYS A 92 18.77 -6.97 2.41
C CYS A 92 18.14 -5.68 1.86
N GLN A 93 18.47 -5.36 0.61
CA GLN A 93 18.05 -4.11 -0.02
C GLN A 93 17.60 -4.35 -1.45
N VAL A 94 16.61 -3.58 -1.87
CA VAL A 94 16.20 -3.45 -3.27
C VAL A 94 16.04 -1.97 -3.58
N SER A 95 16.38 -1.57 -4.80
CA SER A 95 16.31 -0.17 -5.20
C SER A 95 14.86 0.32 -5.27
N PRO A 96 14.59 1.59 -4.92
CA PRO A 96 13.32 2.22 -5.21
C PRO A 96 12.97 2.15 -6.69
N LEU A 97 11.68 2.13 -7.00
CA LEU A 97 11.16 1.99 -8.37
C LEU A 97 10.25 3.17 -8.72
N ASP A 98 10.44 3.75 -9.90
CA ASP A 98 9.45 4.65 -10.51
C ASP A 98 8.45 3.78 -11.31
N LEU A 99 7.20 3.77 -10.86
CA LEU A 99 6.06 3.06 -11.43
C LEU A 99 5.36 3.85 -12.53
N ASP A 100 5.63 5.15 -12.64
CA ASP A 100 5.04 6.02 -13.65
C ASP A 100 6.09 6.93 -14.32
N PRO A 101 7.15 6.35 -14.91
CA PRO A 101 8.28 7.10 -15.45
C PRO A 101 7.89 7.99 -16.62
N ASP A 102 8.78 8.93 -16.93
CA ASP A 102 8.63 9.80 -18.09
C ASP A 102 8.81 8.98 -19.37
N THR A 103 7.71 8.73 -20.07
CA THR A 103 7.66 7.99 -21.34
C THR A 103 7.23 8.89 -22.50
N SER A 104 7.42 8.43 -23.74
CA SER A 104 6.93 9.16 -24.93
C SER A 104 5.41 9.36 -24.87
N LYS A 105 4.92 10.45 -25.46
CA LYS A 105 3.48 10.80 -25.48
C LYS A 105 2.59 9.72 -26.11
N THR A 106 3.15 8.86 -26.95
CA THR A 106 2.46 7.77 -27.64
C THR A 106 2.58 6.42 -26.92
N ALA A 107 3.34 6.33 -25.82
CA ALA A 107 3.51 5.09 -25.08
C ALA A 107 2.24 4.75 -24.29
N ASP A 108 1.91 3.46 -24.24
CA ASP A 108 0.85 2.95 -23.37
C ASP A 108 1.32 3.02 -21.90
N ARG A 109 0.84 4.07 -21.22
CA ARG A 109 1.19 4.39 -19.85
C ARG A 109 0.67 3.33 -18.86
N GLU A 110 -0.53 2.81 -19.07
CA GLU A 110 -1.12 1.84 -18.13
C GLU A 110 -0.49 0.46 -18.27
N ARG A 111 -0.14 0.06 -19.51
CA ARG A 111 0.69 -1.12 -19.73
C ARG A 111 2.04 -1.00 -19.03
N THR A 112 2.68 0.17 -19.14
CA THR A 112 3.97 0.44 -18.45
C THR A 112 3.82 0.32 -16.93
N ARG A 113 2.79 0.96 -16.34
CA ARG A 113 2.49 0.86 -14.90
C ARG A 113 2.25 -0.57 -14.47
N THR A 114 1.49 -1.35 -15.24
CA THR A 114 1.21 -2.76 -14.96
C THR A 114 2.50 -3.58 -14.93
N THR A 115 3.38 -3.41 -15.92
CA THR A 115 4.69 -4.06 -15.94
C THR A 115 5.54 -3.67 -14.74
N LEU A 116 5.58 -2.38 -14.37
CA LEU A 116 6.38 -1.91 -13.25
C LEU A 116 5.81 -2.35 -11.89
N ARG A 117 4.49 -2.47 -11.73
CA ARG A 117 3.88 -3.09 -10.54
C ARG A 117 4.27 -4.56 -10.39
N ALA A 118 4.36 -5.31 -11.50
CA ALA A 118 4.87 -6.68 -11.46
C ALA A 118 6.36 -6.74 -11.08
N VAL A 119 7.18 -5.77 -11.54
CA VAL A 119 8.58 -5.63 -11.11
C VAL A 119 8.66 -5.31 -9.61
N ALA A 120 7.81 -4.41 -9.10
CA ALA A 120 7.73 -4.10 -7.67
C ALA A 120 7.42 -5.34 -6.83
N LEU A 121 6.49 -6.19 -7.28
CA LEU A 121 6.21 -7.48 -6.63
C LEU A 121 7.42 -8.40 -6.64
N SER A 122 8.11 -8.53 -7.78
CA SER A 122 9.34 -9.33 -7.86
C SER A 122 10.42 -8.83 -6.88
N ASN A 123 10.60 -7.51 -6.77
CA ASN A 123 11.53 -6.88 -5.83
C ASN A 123 11.13 -7.14 -4.37
N ALA A 124 9.84 -7.01 -4.02
CA ALA A 124 9.36 -7.30 -2.68
C ALA A 124 9.55 -8.78 -2.30
N LEU A 125 9.31 -9.72 -3.23
CA LEU A 125 9.57 -11.15 -3.01
C LEU A 125 11.07 -11.45 -2.88
N LYS A 126 11.93 -10.78 -3.64
CA LYS A 126 13.39 -10.89 -3.49
C LYS A 126 13.83 -10.40 -2.11
N LEU A 127 13.26 -9.27 -1.66
CA LEU A 127 13.54 -8.70 -0.34
C LEU A 127 13.10 -9.65 0.77
N LEU A 128 11.87 -10.19 0.69
CA LEU A 128 11.35 -11.21 1.61
C LEU A 128 12.31 -12.39 1.76
N ARG A 129 12.69 -13.00 0.64
CA ARG A 129 13.58 -14.17 0.64
C ARG A 129 14.95 -13.86 1.24
N CYS A 130 15.48 -12.67 0.98
CA CYS A 130 16.73 -12.23 1.60
C CYS A 130 16.55 -12.13 3.12
N ALA A 131 15.51 -11.42 3.59
CA ALA A 131 15.24 -11.23 5.00
C ALA A 131 15.08 -12.56 5.75
N GLN A 132 14.30 -13.49 5.19
CA GLN A 132 14.09 -14.85 5.74
C GLN A 132 15.38 -15.66 5.82
N LYS A 133 16.20 -15.62 4.77
CA LYS A 133 17.39 -16.48 4.67
C LYS A 133 18.58 -15.93 5.45
N GLU A 134 18.79 -14.63 5.40
CA GLU A 134 20.06 -14.00 5.77
C GLU A 134 20.00 -13.29 7.12
N GLU A 135 18.83 -12.77 7.52
CA GLU A 135 18.67 -11.92 8.71
C GLU A 135 17.35 -12.21 9.47
N PRO A 136 17.02 -13.48 9.77
CA PRO A 136 15.72 -13.84 10.35
C PRO A 136 15.51 -13.18 11.72
N GLY A 137 14.37 -12.52 11.89
CA GLY A 137 13.95 -11.84 13.12
C GLY A 137 12.82 -10.85 12.83
N SER A 138 12.25 -10.27 13.88
CA SER A 138 11.07 -9.38 13.77
C SER A 138 11.28 -8.05 14.47
N ASP A 139 12.07 -7.19 13.85
CA ASP A 139 12.21 -5.78 14.21
C ASP A 139 11.26 -4.93 13.34
N VAL A 140 9.97 -4.95 13.71
CA VAL A 140 8.88 -4.25 13.03
C VAL A 140 9.11 -2.74 13.08
N LEU A 141 9.44 -2.20 14.25
CA LEU A 141 9.66 -0.77 14.43
C LEU A 141 10.85 -0.27 13.60
N GLY A 142 11.98 -1.00 13.57
CA GLY A 142 13.09 -0.62 12.71
C GLY A 142 12.77 -0.72 11.21
N GLY A 143 11.90 -1.65 10.80
CA GLY A 143 11.40 -1.70 9.42
C GLY A 143 10.57 -0.47 9.06
N LEU A 144 9.75 -0.01 10.00
CA LEU A 144 8.98 1.23 9.91
C LEU A 144 9.87 2.48 9.92
N SER A 145 10.91 2.52 10.76
CA SER A 145 11.90 3.61 10.77
C SER A 145 12.60 3.70 9.42
N ARG A 146 13.04 2.56 8.89
CA ARG A 146 13.74 2.50 7.61
C ARG A 146 12.89 2.99 6.44
N ILE A 147 11.61 2.61 6.38
CA ILE A 147 10.74 3.12 5.31
C ILE A 147 10.40 4.60 5.49
N GLY A 148 10.34 5.08 6.73
CA GLY A 148 10.18 6.49 7.07
C GLY A 148 11.25 7.40 6.43
N LEU A 149 12.47 6.91 6.26
CA LEU A 149 13.55 7.63 5.56
C LEU A 149 13.25 7.91 4.07
N SER A 150 12.30 7.19 3.48
CA SER A 150 11.83 7.44 2.11
C SER A 150 10.66 8.40 2.02
N LYS A 151 10.18 8.93 3.16
CA LYS A 151 9.08 9.87 3.19
C LYS A 151 9.46 11.13 2.41
N PRO A 152 8.60 11.59 1.47
CA PRO A 152 8.85 12.84 0.76
C PRO A 152 8.86 14.03 1.72
N SER A 153 9.76 14.99 1.46
CA SER A 153 9.85 16.23 2.23
C SER A 153 8.70 17.18 1.91
N GLY A 154 8.25 17.96 2.90
CA GLY A 154 7.19 18.96 2.76
C GLY A 154 5.98 18.66 3.64
N ALA A 155 5.29 19.71 4.11
CA ALA A 155 4.19 19.59 5.07
C ALA A 155 2.96 18.85 4.51
N ASP A 156 2.71 18.96 3.21
CA ASP A 156 1.56 18.33 2.52
C ASP A 156 1.95 17.04 1.76
N ALA A 157 3.16 16.53 1.98
CA ALA A 157 3.66 15.39 1.22
C ALA A 157 3.04 14.09 1.75
N SER A 158 2.07 13.54 1.00
CA SER A 158 1.40 12.29 1.30
C SER A 158 2.34 11.08 1.09
N PHE A 159 2.26 10.11 2.00
CA PHE A 159 3.09 8.92 1.98
C PHE A 159 2.28 7.70 2.43
N ASP A 160 2.01 6.78 1.50
CA ASP A 160 1.26 5.54 1.79
C ASP A 160 2.23 4.37 1.99
N VAL A 161 2.09 3.62 3.08
CA VAL A 161 2.98 2.51 3.41
C VAL A 161 2.19 1.22 3.55
N LEU A 162 2.39 0.27 2.63
CA LEU A 162 1.90 -1.10 2.79
C LEU A 162 2.86 -1.86 3.70
N VAL A 163 2.34 -2.45 4.79
CA VAL A 163 3.15 -3.24 5.73
C VAL A 163 2.64 -4.66 5.75
N VAL A 164 3.36 -5.57 5.09
CA VAL A 164 3.06 -7.00 5.08
C VAL A 164 3.77 -7.65 6.26
N SER A 165 3.07 -7.73 7.40
CA SER A 165 3.57 -8.22 8.69
C SER A 165 2.40 -8.59 9.59
N ASP A 166 2.60 -9.54 10.49
CA ASP A 166 1.69 -9.76 11.61
C ASP A 166 1.88 -8.77 12.77
N PHE A 167 2.89 -7.89 12.67
CA PHE A 167 3.29 -6.88 13.64
C PHE A 167 3.76 -7.47 14.98
N ASP A 168 4.20 -8.73 15.03
CA ASP A 168 4.78 -9.33 16.23
C ASP A 168 6.24 -8.89 16.43
N GLN A 169 6.47 -7.76 17.11
CA GLN A 169 7.83 -7.32 17.47
C GLN A 169 8.52 -8.36 18.36
N SER A 170 9.63 -8.88 17.87
CA SER A 170 10.48 -9.85 18.56
C SER A 170 11.92 -9.78 18.04
N ASP A 171 12.59 -8.68 18.34
CA ASP A 171 14.02 -8.50 18.14
C ASP A 171 14.83 -9.03 19.35
N THR A 172 16.10 -8.63 19.46
CA THR A 172 17.02 -9.11 20.51
C THR A 172 16.72 -8.47 21.87
N ASP A 173 16.31 -7.21 21.87
CA ASP A 173 16.17 -6.35 23.04
C ASP A 173 14.72 -6.23 23.50
N PHE A 174 13.76 -6.43 22.59
CA PHE A 174 12.34 -6.35 22.87
C PHE A 174 11.53 -7.51 22.28
N ARG A 175 10.62 -8.05 23.10
CA ARG A 175 9.63 -9.05 22.66
C ARG A 175 8.26 -8.65 23.17
N LEU A 176 7.36 -8.32 22.25
CA LEU A 176 6.03 -7.80 22.56
C LEU A 176 5.21 -8.78 23.41
N GLY A 177 5.23 -10.07 23.04
CA GLY A 177 4.51 -11.12 23.76
C GLY A 177 5.01 -11.41 25.18
N ARG A 178 6.08 -10.75 25.65
CA ARG A 178 6.59 -10.86 27.03
C ARG A 178 6.27 -9.63 27.90
N GLN A 179 5.68 -8.59 27.32
CA GLN A 179 5.38 -7.36 28.03
C GLN A 179 4.04 -7.43 28.74
N ASP A 180 3.89 -6.67 29.83
CA ASP A 180 2.59 -6.41 30.42
C ASP A 180 1.87 -5.29 29.65
N LEU A 181 0.86 -5.69 28.89
CA LEU A 181 0.00 -4.78 28.11
C LEU A 181 -1.43 -4.71 28.66
N SER A 182 -1.67 -5.31 29.83
CA SER A 182 -3.01 -5.54 30.38
C SER A 182 -3.73 -4.24 30.78
N THR A 183 -2.99 -3.18 31.10
CA THR A 183 -3.55 -1.88 31.49
C THR A 183 -3.00 -0.75 30.61
N ALA A 184 -3.73 0.36 30.53
CA ALA A 184 -3.26 1.55 29.82
C ALA A 184 -1.99 2.16 30.46
N ALA A 185 -1.83 2.04 31.79
CA ALA A 185 -0.66 2.55 32.48
C ALA A 185 0.58 1.70 32.17
N SER A 186 0.50 0.38 32.29
CA SER A 186 1.62 -0.51 31.96
C SER A 186 2.00 -0.43 30.48
N ARG A 187 1.02 -0.46 29.58
CA ARG A 187 1.24 -0.28 28.14
C ARG A 187 1.94 1.03 27.80
N ARG A 188 1.57 2.14 28.45
CA ARG A 188 2.22 3.43 28.23
C ARG A 188 3.72 3.38 28.57
N THR A 189 4.07 2.82 29.73
CA THR A 189 5.46 2.64 30.13
C THR A 189 6.22 1.78 29.12
N VAL A 190 5.62 0.66 28.69
CA VAL A 190 6.22 -0.23 27.69
C VAL A 190 6.46 0.50 26.36
N ILE A 191 5.49 1.28 25.87
CA ILE A 191 5.65 2.07 24.63
C ILE A 191 6.77 3.11 24.78
N ASP A 192 6.78 3.85 25.89
CA ASP A 192 7.77 4.91 26.10
C ASP A 192 9.19 4.32 26.23
N ASP A 193 9.36 3.18 26.90
CA ASP A 193 10.64 2.46 26.98
C ASP A 193 11.07 1.84 25.65
N PHE A 194 10.11 1.31 24.89
CA PHE A 194 10.36 0.75 23.57
C PHE A 194 10.86 1.84 22.60
N LEU A 195 10.18 2.99 22.53
CA LEU A 195 10.60 4.13 21.70
C LEU A 195 11.93 4.75 22.18
N ARG A 196 12.22 4.71 23.49
CA ARG A 196 13.50 5.20 24.01
C ARG A 196 14.68 4.35 23.53
N SER A 197 14.49 3.05 23.44
CA SER A 197 15.55 2.10 23.05
C SER A 197 15.67 1.93 21.53
N HIS A 198 14.57 2.04 20.79
CA HIS A 198 14.53 1.78 19.35
C HIS A 198 14.40 3.05 18.50
N GLY A 199 14.25 4.22 19.14
CA GLY A 199 13.94 5.46 18.45
C GLY A 199 12.47 5.55 18.04
N SER A 200 12.12 6.64 17.36
CA SER A 200 10.78 6.89 16.84
C SER A 200 10.83 6.99 15.32
N PRO A 201 10.05 6.18 14.58
CA PRO A 201 10.04 6.22 13.13
C PRO A 201 9.43 7.54 12.63
N GLU A 202 10.01 8.11 11.57
CA GLU A 202 9.52 9.35 10.94
C GLU A 202 8.28 9.10 10.06
N LEU A 203 7.17 8.70 10.68
CA LEU A 203 5.92 8.35 9.99
C LEU A 203 4.75 9.28 10.32
N SER A 204 4.99 10.43 10.97
CA SER A 204 3.94 11.40 11.24
C SER A 204 3.20 11.81 9.96
N GLY A 205 1.88 11.67 9.92
CA GLY A 205 1.04 11.95 8.75
C GLY A 205 1.12 10.93 7.62
N ALA A 206 1.86 9.82 7.78
CA ALA A 206 1.86 8.73 6.81
C ALA A 206 0.59 7.87 6.97
N ASP A 207 0.07 7.37 5.86
CA ASP A 207 -1.03 6.41 5.82
C ASP A 207 -0.46 4.99 5.80
N VAL A 208 -0.64 4.24 6.88
CA VAL A 208 -0.12 2.88 7.06
C VAL A 208 -1.23 1.87 6.76
N TYR A 209 -0.93 0.90 5.91
CA TYR A 209 -1.83 -0.15 5.44
C TYR A 209 -1.27 -1.53 5.83
N PRO A 210 -1.60 -2.05 7.02
CA PRO A 210 -1.18 -3.37 7.44
C PRO A 210 -1.83 -4.47 6.58
N VAL A 211 -1.10 -5.57 6.38
CA VAL A 211 -1.57 -6.83 5.79
C VAL A 211 -1.04 -7.98 6.65
N GLY A 212 -1.93 -8.79 7.22
CA GLY A 212 -1.57 -9.88 8.13
C GLY A 212 -1.58 -9.50 9.62
N TYR A 213 -1.94 -8.26 9.95
CA TYR A 213 -1.90 -7.69 11.29
C TYR A 213 -2.58 -8.55 12.35
N GLY A 214 -1.81 -8.94 13.38
CA GLY A 214 -2.30 -9.70 14.53
C GLY A 214 -2.75 -11.12 14.20
N MET A 215 -2.48 -11.66 13.00
CA MET A 215 -2.92 -13.01 12.62
C MET A 215 -2.37 -14.11 13.53
N LYS A 216 -1.21 -13.88 14.17
CA LYS A 216 -0.63 -14.77 15.18
C LYS A 216 -1.56 -15.08 16.36
N TYR A 217 -2.45 -14.16 16.72
CA TYR A 217 -3.35 -14.34 17.88
C TYR A 217 -4.56 -15.21 17.57
N GLY A 218 -4.86 -15.48 16.29
CA GLY A 218 -5.95 -16.38 15.88
C GLY A 218 -7.29 -16.02 16.53
N THR A 219 -7.75 -16.87 17.45
CA THR A 219 -9.01 -16.71 18.20
C THR A 219 -8.84 -16.14 19.61
N ASP A 220 -7.62 -15.84 20.06
CA ASP A 220 -7.36 -15.24 21.37
C ASP A 220 -7.66 -13.74 21.33
N THR A 221 -8.92 -13.40 21.60
CA THR A 221 -9.42 -12.01 21.52
C THR A 221 -8.79 -11.11 22.57
N SER A 222 -8.54 -11.60 23.78
CA SER A 222 -7.96 -10.78 24.87
C SER A 222 -6.53 -10.38 24.54
N ARG A 223 -5.70 -11.31 24.08
CA ARG A 223 -4.33 -10.97 23.65
C ARG A 223 -4.34 -10.07 22.42
N TYR A 224 -5.23 -10.33 21.46
CA TYR A 224 -5.37 -9.47 20.29
C TYR A 224 -5.75 -8.03 20.67
N GLU A 225 -6.66 -7.81 21.62
CA GLU A 225 -7.06 -6.48 22.08
C GLU A 225 -5.91 -5.71 22.74
N GLN A 226 -5.12 -6.40 23.57
CA GLN A 226 -3.93 -5.82 24.20
C GLN A 226 -2.86 -5.44 23.16
N PHE A 227 -2.59 -6.36 22.24
CA PHE A 227 -1.72 -6.15 21.08
C PHE A 227 -2.18 -4.96 20.22
N ASN A 228 -3.47 -4.92 19.88
CA ASN A 228 -4.02 -3.87 19.05
C ASN A 228 -3.94 -2.52 19.75
N SER A 229 -4.21 -2.47 21.06
CA SER A 229 -4.09 -1.24 21.85
C SER A 229 -2.65 -0.73 21.89
N PHE A 230 -1.66 -1.63 21.98
CA PHE A 230 -0.24 -1.26 21.92
C PHE A 230 0.11 -0.57 20.60
N TRP A 231 -0.19 -1.20 19.47
CA TRP A 231 0.16 -0.64 18.16
C TRP A 231 -0.66 0.59 17.78
N THR A 232 -1.95 0.67 18.16
CA THR A 232 -2.75 1.88 17.99
C THR A 232 -2.15 3.06 18.76
N GLU A 233 -1.84 2.87 20.05
CA GLU A 233 -1.26 3.95 20.86
C GLU A 233 0.14 4.37 20.40
N LEU A 234 0.94 3.42 19.94
CA LEU A 234 2.26 3.70 19.39
C LEU A 234 2.15 4.44 18.05
N LEU A 235 1.48 3.85 17.05
CA LEU A 235 1.47 4.37 15.68
C LEU A 235 0.65 5.65 15.55
N GLU A 236 -0.58 5.66 16.07
CA GLU A 236 -1.47 6.82 15.94
C GLU A 236 -1.22 7.83 17.06
N GLY A 237 -0.95 7.34 18.27
CA GLY A 237 -0.79 8.19 19.46
C GLY A 237 0.58 8.86 19.56
N ARG A 238 1.69 8.12 19.39
CA ARG A 238 3.06 8.63 19.53
C ARG A 238 3.67 9.06 18.21
N VAL A 239 3.65 8.17 17.23
CA VAL A 239 4.28 8.36 15.90
C VAL A 239 3.44 9.25 14.98
N LYS A 240 2.13 9.38 15.26
CA LYS A 240 1.17 10.19 14.49
C LYS A 240 0.95 9.71 13.05
N ALA A 241 1.09 8.41 12.80
CA ALA A 241 0.65 7.80 11.56
C ALA A 241 -0.87 7.55 11.57
N HIS A 242 -1.47 7.36 10.39
CA HIS A 242 -2.87 6.98 10.22
C HIS A 242 -2.95 5.50 9.84
N VAL A 243 -3.50 4.64 10.68
CA VAL A 243 -3.55 3.20 10.40
C VAL A 243 -4.88 2.81 9.76
N HIS A 244 -4.82 2.32 8.54
CA HIS A 244 -5.98 1.87 7.77
C HIS A 244 -6.24 0.37 7.96
N THR A 245 -7.43 -0.08 7.60
CA THR A 245 -7.85 -1.49 7.72
C THR A 245 -8.17 -2.15 6.39
N THR A 246 -8.09 -1.41 5.29
CA THR A 246 -8.53 -1.83 3.94
C THR A 246 -7.92 -3.14 3.46
N TYR A 247 -6.64 -3.37 3.75
CA TYR A 247 -5.89 -4.57 3.32
C TYR A 247 -5.54 -5.50 4.49
N ARG A 248 -6.18 -5.32 5.66
CA ARG A 248 -5.73 -5.94 6.92
C ARG A 248 -5.69 -7.47 6.91
N ARG A 249 -6.52 -8.12 6.08
CA ARG A 249 -6.68 -9.58 6.03
C ARG A 249 -6.03 -10.22 4.82
#